data_AF-A0A965HHG3-F1
#
_entry.id   AF-A0A965HHG3-F1
#
_cell.length_a   1.000
_cell.length_b   1.000
_cell.length_c   1.000
_cell.angle_alpha   90.00
_cell.angle_beta   90.00
_cell.angle_gamma   90.00
#
_symmetry.space_group_name_H-M   'P 1'
#
loop_
_entity.id
_entity.type
_entity.pdbx_description
1 polymer ?
#
loop_
_entity_poly.entity_id
_entity_poly.type
_entity_poly.pdbx_seq_one_letter_code
_entity_poly.pdbx_strand_id
1 'polypeptide(L)'
;FYAKEGKLDVEWGDYFTEFDLTISYLFDPDEIFFGNWKRCGGTGEFINHDPRNPKEAAWKHLALPMQRLGASAGNGRGLMGEKIEVPKKGKARKPNWVIHAGSGGAAKCWPISDWVRELDLLAKNHEFAVTWLGGEVEEGWEKQVPLHWRSGEHRWVQNRPLPELVTEMMGSDLYLGHDSGMSHLAGWSGAKCGLLFGPTNPAVWAPPGERVKCWSGGGRWPKEGEWANWVEKLISS
;
A
#
# COMPACT_ATOMS: atom_id res chain seq x y z
N PHE A 1 17.53 0.63 22.11
CA PHE A 1 16.10 0.57 22.50
C PHE A 1 15.45 -0.81 22.40
N TYR A 2 15.95 -1.74 21.55
CA TYR A 2 15.29 -3.05 21.33
C TYR A 2 15.93 -4.24 22.05
N ALA A 3 16.93 -3.99 22.90
CA ALA A 3 17.57 -5.01 23.73
C ALA A 3 17.30 -4.72 25.21
N LYS A 4 17.02 -5.76 25.99
CA LYS A 4 16.79 -5.63 27.44
C LYS A 4 18.04 -5.02 28.10
N GLU A 5 17.82 -3.97 28.88
CA GLU A 5 18.88 -3.23 29.59
C GLU A 5 20.01 -2.69 28.69
N GLY A 6 19.81 -2.63 27.38
CA GLY A 6 20.80 -2.14 26.44
C GLY A 6 21.19 -0.69 26.73
N LYS A 7 22.42 -0.31 26.32
CA LYS A 7 22.85 1.09 26.28
C LYS A 7 21.89 1.85 25.36
N LEU A 8 21.31 2.92 25.89
CA LEU A 8 20.37 3.76 25.16
C LEU A 8 21.15 4.82 24.40
N ASP A 9 20.79 4.98 23.14
CA ASP A 9 21.31 6.05 22.30
C ASP A 9 20.68 7.38 22.75
N VAL A 10 21.49 8.43 22.87
CA VAL A 10 21.03 9.70 23.43
C VAL A 10 20.10 10.43 22.47
N GLU A 11 20.41 10.45 21.16
CA GLU A 11 19.59 11.13 20.16
C GLU A 11 18.20 10.50 20.06
N TRP A 12 18.14 9.16 20.04
CA TRP A 12 16.86 8.45 20.09
C TRP A 12 16.12 8.62 21.42
N GLY A 13 16.87 8.72 22.53
CA GLY A 13 16.31 9.02 23.84
C GLY A 13 15.59 10.36 23.83
N ASP A 14 16.30 11.41 23.45
CA ASP A 14 15.78 12.78 23.35
C ASP A 14 14.52 12.80 22.47
N TYR A 15 14.61 12.27 21.24
CA TYR A 15 13.47 12.17 20.33
C TYR A 15 12.25 11.50 20.95
N PHE A 16 12.40 10.33 21.58
CA PHE A 16 11.26 9.62 22.18
C PHE A 16 10.65 10.35 23.38
N THR A 17 11.44 11.18 24.09
CA THR A 17 10.96 11.97 25.22
C THR A 17 10.26 13.27 24.84
N GLU A 18 10.34 13.71 23.58
CA GLU A 18 9.67 14.92 23.08
C GLU A 18 8.15 14.78 22.95
N PHE A 19 7.60 13.56 23.06
CA PHE A 19 6.19 13.29 22.79
C PHE A 19 5.37 13.08 24.07
N ASP A 20 4.25 13.81 24.18
CA ASP A 20 3.24 13.61 25.23
C ASP A 20 2.42 12.32 25.06
N LEU A 21 2.42 11.74 23.84
CA LEU A 21 1.72 10.52 23.50
C LEU A 21 2.56 9.69 22.51
N THR A 22 2.81 8.43 22.86
CA THR A 22 3.46 7.43 22.01
C THR A 22 2.51 6.27 21.76
N ILE A 23 2.25 5.95 20.48
CA ILE A 23 1.50 4.75 20.09
C ILE A 23 2.47 3.80 19.40
N SER A 24 2.78 2.68 20.07
CA SER A 24 3.68 1.65 19.56
C SER A 24 2.91 0.52 18.92
N TYR A 25 3.22 0.23 17.65
CA TYR A 25 2.81 -0.98 16.95
C TYR A 25 3.92 -2.05 16.94
N LEU A 26 4.92 -1.95 17.82
CA LEU A 26 5.92 -2.99 17.95
C LEU A 26 5.32 -4.18 18.71
N PHE A 27 5.56 -5.38 18.21
CA PHE A 27 5.27 -6.57 19.03
C PHE A 27 6.34 -6.69 20.12
N ASP A 28 5.99 -6.20 21.31
CA ASP A 28 6.88 -6.11 22.47
C ASP A 28 6.25 -6.83 23.69
N PRO A 29 6.11 -8.17 23.66
CA PRO A 29 5.46 -8.93 24.73
C PRO A 29 6.26 -8.88 26.04
N ASP A 30 7.58 -8.67 25.93
CA ASP A 30 8.51 -8.61 27.05
C ASP A 30 8.75 -7.18 27.55
N GLU A 31 8.01 -6.20 27.00
CA GLU A 31 8.10 -4.78 27.33
C GLU A 31 9.52 -4.20 27.26
N ILE A 32 10.36 -4.72 26.35
CA ILE A 32 11.75 -4.29 26.18
C ILE A 32 11.81 -2.86 25.66
N PHE A 33 11.04 -2.55 24.62
CA PHE A 33 11.01 -1.22 24.04
C PHE A 33 10.34 -0.25 25.03
N PHE A 34 9.21 -0.63 25.62
CA PHE A 34 8.53 0.19 26.63
C PHE A 34 9.42 0.50 27.85
N GLY A 35 10.09 -0.51 28.40
CA GLY A 35 11.01 -0.34 29.51
C GLY A 35 12.18 0.59 29.17
N ASN A 36 12.73 0.47 27.96
CA ASN A 36 13.79 1.35 27.48
C ASN A 36 13.31 2.78 27.21
N TRP A 37 12.10 2.95 26.68
CA TRP A 37 11.45 4.24 26.51
C TRP A 37 11.25 4.96 27.85
N LYS A 38 10.84 4.24 28.91
CA LYS A 38 10.80 4.80 30.27
C LYS A 38 12.19 5.17 30.79
N ARG A 39 13.18 4.28 30.60
CA ARG A 39 14.57 4.49 31.05
C ARG A 39 15.23 5.71 30.40
N CYS A 40 14.87 6.07 29.17
CA CYS A 40 15.39 7.28 28.53
C CYS A 40 14.66 8.56 28.95
N GLY A 41 13.64 8.48 29.81
CA GLY A 41 12.93 9.64 30.34
C GLY A 41 11.52 9.85 29.76
N GLY A 42 10.94 8.86 29.08
CA GLY A 42 9.58 8.96 28.54
C GLY A 42 8.55 9.16 29.66
N THR A 43 7.83 10.29 29.62
CA THR A 43 6.83 10.68 30.64
C THR A 43 5.40 10.79 30.10
N GLY A 44 5.23 10.77 28.77
CA GLY A 44 3.93 10.82 28.11
C GLY A 44 3.06 9.56 28.28
N GLU A 45 1.87 9.59 27.71
CA GLU A 45 1.04 8.40 27.59
C GLU A 45 1.67 7.43 26.59
N PHE A 46 1.73 6.13 26.93
CA PHE A 46 2.26 5.10 26.04
C PHE A 46 1.21 4.02 25.79
N ILE A 47 0.77 3.89 24.54
CA ILE A 47 -0.18 2.87 24.10
C ILE A 47 0.57 1.82 23.30
N ASN A 48 0.68 0.61 23.85
CA ASN A 48 1.19 -0.55 23.11
C ASN A 48 0.04 -1.28 22.41
N HIS A 49 0.22 -1.63 21.13
CA HIS A 49 -0.76 -2.35 20.35
C HIS A 49 -0.09 -3.39 19.44
N ASP A 50 -0.32 -4.68 19.68
CA ASP A 50 0.19 -5.76 18.82
C ASP A 50 -0.48 -5.66 17.43
N PRO A 51 0.27 -5.38 16.35
CA PRO A 51 -0.31 -5.21 15.02
C PRO A 51 -0.65 -6.55 14.34
N ARG A 52 -0.28 -7.69 14.94
CA ARG A 52 -0.34 -9.00 14.31
C ARG A 52 -1.69 -9.68 14.57
N ASN A 53 -2.01 -10.65 13.71
CA ASN A 53 -3.16 -11.54 13.84
C ASN A 53 -4.50 -10.82 14.13
N PRO A 54 -4.89 -9.84 13.30
CA PRO A 54 -6.15 -9.12 13.49
C PRO A 54 -7.33 -10.10 13.42
N LYS A 55 -8.28 -9.98 14.35
CA LYS A 55 -9.52 -10.78 14.38
C LYS A 55 -10.60 -10.24 13.45
N GLU A 56 -10.39 -9.05 12.91
CA GLU A 56 -11.23 -8.35 11.97
C GLU A 56 -10.37 -7.78 10.83
N ALA A 57 -10.93 -6.89 10.01
CA ALA A 57 -10.13 -6.20 9.00
C ALA A 57 -8.93 -5.48 9.65
N ALA A 58 -7.74 -5.68 9.11
CA ALA A 58 -6.49 -5.19 9.66
C ALA A 58 -6.51 -3.67 9.87
N TRP A 59 -7.14 -2.91 8.97
CA TRP A 59 -7.28 -1.46 9.10
C TRP A 59 -8.13 -1.04 10.32
N LYS A 60 -9.10 -1.85 10.76
CA LYS A 60 -9.89 -1.59 11.98
C LYS A 60 -9.08 -1.91 13.22
N HIS A 61 -8.42 -3.06 13.21
CA HIS A 61 -7.51 -3.50 14.28
C HIS A 61 -6.44 -2.43 14.55
N LEU A 62 -5.75 -1.99 13.51
CA LEU A 62 -4.71 -0.95 13.59
C LEU A 62 -5.27 0.44 13.93
N ALA A 63 -6.56 0.71 13.72
CA ALA A 63 -7.16 1.98 14.12
C ALA A 63 -7.58 2.02 15.60
N LEU A 64 -7.55 0.89 16.32
CA LEU A 64 -8.07 0.79 17.67
C LEU A 64 -7.41 1.75 18.68
N PRO A 65 -6.08 1.95 18.70
CA PRO A 65 -5.46 2.96 19.56
C PRO A 65 -6.03 4.37 19.33
N MET A 66 -6.24 4.73 18.06
CA MET A 66 -6.79 6.03 17.68
C MET A 66 -8.26 6.18 18.10
N GLN A 67 -9.05 5.12 18.02
CA GLN A 67 -10.44 5.11 18.50
C GLN A 67 -10.56 5.36 19.99
N ARG A 68 -9.63 4.81 20.79
CA ARG A 68 -9.59 5.07 22.24
C ARG A 68 -9.31 6.54 22.55
N LEU A 69 -8.62 7.23 21.66
CA LEU A 69 -8.34 8.66 21.73
C LEU A 69 -9.46 9.52 21.10
N GLY A 70 -10.60 8.91 20.75
CA GLY A 70 -11.77 9.62 20.20
C GLY A 70 -11.73 9.84 18.69
N ALA A 71 -10.71 9.34 17.98
CA ALA A 71 -10.64 9.45 16.52
C ALA A 71 -11.47 8.34 15.84
N SER A 72 -12.29 8.72 14.86
CA SER A 72 -13.04 7.76 14.05
C SER A 72 -12.27 7.36 12.79
N ALA A 73 -12.17 6.06 12.52
CA ALA A 73 -11.58 5.56 11.28
C ALA A 73 -12.43 5.94 10.06
N GLY A 74 -11.79 6.19 8.92
CA GLY A 74 -12.48 6.33 7.62
C GLY A 74 -12.64 7.75 7.06
N ASN A 75 -12.16 8.80 7.76
CA ASN A 75 -12.20 10.18 7.24
C ASN A 75 -10.81 10.78 6.98
N GLY A 76 -9.88 9.98 6.45
CA GLY A 76 -8.49 10.38 6.21
C GLY A 76 -8.28 11.44 5.13
N ARG A 77 -9.33 11.81 4.38
CA ARG A 77 -9.27 12.87 3.35
C ARG A 77 -9.25 14.29 3.94
N GLY A 78 -9.43 14.42 5.26
CA GLY A 78 -9.34 15.69 6.00
C GLY A 78 -8.00 15.92 6.70
N LEU A 79 -6.97 15.10 6.45
CA LEU A 79 -5.65 15.30 7.06
C LEU A 79 -4.96 16.52 6.44
N MET A 80 -4.87 17.59 7.23
CA MET A 80 -4.40 18.94 6.86
C MET A 80 -2.86 19.08 6.81
N GLY A 81 -2.12 17.97 6.77
CA GLY A 81 -0.66 17.97 6.94
C GLY A 81 0.12 18.26 5.66
N GLU A 82 -0.19 17.57 4.57
CA GLU A 82 0.48 17.75 3.28
C GLU A 82 -0.51 18.31 2.25
N LYS A 83 -0.13 19.40 1.58
CA LYS A 83 -0.84 19.87 0.40
C LYS A 83 -0.51 18.95 -0.76
N ILE A 84 -1.27 17.88 -0.90
CA ILE A 84 -1.19 17.00 -2.08
C ILE A 84 -1.86 17.75 -3.23
N GLU A 85 -1.07 18.06 -4.27
CA GLU A 85 -1.63 18.64 -5.48
C GLU A 85 -2.63 17.67 -6.09
N VAL A 86 -3.91 18.05 -6.11
CA VAL A 86 -4.93 17.28 -6.82
C VAL A 86 -4.74 17.53 -8.31
N PRO A 87 -4.37 16.50 -9.11
CA PRO A 87 -4.20 16.71 -10.53
C PRO A 87 -5.53 17.16 -11.15
N LYS A 88 -5.51 18.30 -11.83
CA LYS A 88 -6.66 18.71 -12.65
C LYS A 88 -6.81 17.70 -13.77
N LYS A 89 -7.99 17.09 -13.91
CA LYS A 89 -8.30 16.25 -15.08
C LYS A 89 -8.10 17.09 -16.35
N GLY A 90 -7.05 16.78 -17.09
CA GLY A 90 -6.73 17.41 -18.37
C GLY A 90 -7.66 16.96 -19.50
N LYS A 91 -7.33 17.37 -20.73
CA LYS A 91 -8.04 16.96 -21.96
C LYS A 91 -8.12 15.44 -22.11
N ALA A 92 -9.00 14.97 -23.00
CA ALA A 92 -9.12 13.57 -23.36
C ALA A 92 -7.73 12.95 -23.61
N ARG A 93 -7.38 11.98 -22.77
CA ARG A 93 -6.13 11.21 -22.79
C ARG A 93 -6.48 9.74 -22.81
N LYS A 94 -5.56 8.90 -23.28
CA LYS A 94 -5.66 7.45 -23.11
C LYS A 94 -5.80 7.13 -21.61
N PRO A 95 -6.71 6.24 -21.20
CA PRO A 95 -6.85 5.83 -19.80
C PRO A 95 -5.48 5.44 -19.21
N ASN A 96 -5.13 5.96 -18.03
CA ASN A 96 -3.86 5.65 -17.38
C ASN A 96 -4.08 4.61 -16.28
N TRP A 97 -3.42 3.46 -16.40
CA TRP A 97 -3.43 2.40 -15.42
C TRP A 97 -2.11 2.40 -14.65
N VAL A 98 -2.19 2.50 -13.32
CA VAL A 98 -1.04 2.46 -12.44
C VAL A 98 -0.89 1.05 -11.88
N ILE A 99 0.29 0.45 -12.01
CA ILE A 99 0.53 -0.92 -11.56
C ILE A 99 1.66 -0.94 -10.54
N HIS A 100 1.43 -1.56 -9.38
CA HIS A 100 2.49 -1.92 -8.44
C HIS A 100 2.48 -3.43 -8.22
N ALA A 101 3.40 -4.13 -8.90
CA ALA A 101 3.52 -5.59 -8.88
C ALA A 101 4.29 -6.12 -7.63
N GLY A 102 4.76 -5.23 -6.77
CA GLY A 102 5.44 -5.57 -5.52
C GLY A 102 4.51 -5.74 -4.32
N SER A 103 5.04 -6.37 -3.27
CA SER A 103 4.39 -6.57 -1.97
C SER A 103 5.43 -6.84 -0.88
N GLY A 104 5.05 -6.73 0.40
CA GLY A 104 5.93 -6.99 1.55
C GLY A 104 6.37 -8.45 1.74
N GLY A 105 6.20 -9.32 0.74
CA GLY A 105 6.69 -10.69 0.75
C GLY A 105 6.56 -11.36 -0.61
N ALA A 106 7.60 -12.07 -1.06
CA ALA A 106 7.68 -12.64 -2.40
C ALA A 106 6.52 -13.59 -2.76
N ALA A 107 6.01 -14.35 -1.78
CA ALA A 107 4.85 -15.23 -1.97
C ALA A 107 3.55 -14.49 -2.32
N LYS A 108 3.52 -13.16 -2.15
CA LYS A 108 2.40 -12.28 -2.49
C LYS A 108 2.59 -11.55 -3.82
N CYS A 109 3.73 -11.73 -4.48
CA CYS A 109 4.04 -11.10 -5.76
C CYS A 109 3.73 -12.07 -6.89
N TRP A 110 2.82 -11.70 -7.78
CA TRP A 110 2.57 -12.46 -8.99
C TRP A 110 3.66 -12.16 -10.03
N PRO A 111 4.19 -13.16 -10.78
CA PRO A 111 5.30 -12.92 -11.69
C PRO A 111 5.01 -11.82 -12.72
N ILE A 112 6.02 -10.98 -12.99
CA ILE A 112 5.90 -9.89 -13.99
C ILE A 112 5.52 -10.43 -15.37
N SER A 113 6.01 -11.60 -15.76
CA SER A 113 5.65 -12.26 -17.01
C SER A 113 4.15 -12.54 -17.13
N ASP A 114 3.49 -12.87 -16.02
CA ASP A 114 2.05 -13.12 -16.00
C ASP A 114 1.26 -11.81 -16.07
N TRP A 115 1.70 -10.78 -15.36
CA TRP A 115 1.13 -9.43 -15.52
C TRP A 115 1.17 -8.98 -16.97
N VAL A 116 2.33 -9.07 -17.61
CA VAL A 116 2.54 -8.70 -19.03
C VAL A 116 1.62 -9.51 -19.94
N ARG A 117 1.55 -10.84 -19.75
CA ARG A 117 0.70 -11.72 -20.55
C ARG A 117 -0.77 -11.33 -20.47
N GLU A 118 -1.28 -10.96 -19.30
CA GLU A 118 -2.67 -10.50 -19.19
C GLU A 118 -2.90 -9.08 -19.73
N LEU A 119 -1.91 -8.19 -19.58
CA LEU A 119 -1.98 -6.86 -20.19
C LEU A 119 -2.03 -6.95 -21.71
N ASP A 120 -1.29 -7.89 -22.32
CA ASP A 120 -1.37 -8.19 -23.76
C ASP A 120 -2.77 -8.65 -24.17
N LEU A 121 -3.46 -9.42 -23.33
CA LEU A 121 -4.86 -9.83 -23.59
C LEU A 121 -5.81 -8.64 -23.53
N LEU A 122 -5.68 -7.78 -22.52
CA LEU A 122 -6.50 -6.58 -22.35
C LEU A 122 -6.27 -5.57 -23.48
N ALA A 123 -5.02 -5.42 -23.94
CA ALA A 123 -4.64 -4.50 -25.01
C ALA A 123 -5.27 -4.82 -26.37
N LYS A 124 -5.80 -6.04 -26.56
CA LYS A 124 -6.51 -6.42 -27.80
C LYS A 124 -7.84 -5.67 -27.97
N ASN A 125 -8.49 -5.33 -26.86
CA ASN A 125 -9.83 -4.75 -26.83
C ASN A 125 -9.87 -3.35 -26.20
N HIS A 126 -8.79 -2.93 -25.54
CA HIS A 126 -8.74 -1.68 -24.79
C HIS A 126 -7.47 -0.89 -25.08
N GLU A 127 -7.64 0.41 -25.26
CA GLU A 127 -6.56 1.37 -25.31
C GLU A 127 -6.31 1.94 -23.90
N PHE A 128 -5.14 1.68 -23.34
CA PHE A 128 -4.68 2.26 -22.06
C PHE A 128 -3.17 2.46 -22.06
N ALA A 129 -2.69 3.40 -21.25
CA ALA A 129 -1.29 3.59 -20.90
C ALA A 129 -1.01 2.93 -19.54
N VAL A 130 0.23 2.49 -19.31
CA VAL A 130 0.63 1.83 -18.06
C VAL A 130 1.78 2.58 -17.41
N THR A 131 1.60 2.94 -16.15
CA THR A 131 2.66 3.43 -15.26
C THR A 131 2.97 2.37 -14.23
N TRP A 132 4.10 1.69 -14.36
CA TRP A 132 4.62 0.76 -13.36
C TRP A 132 5.31 1.52 -12.24
N LEU A 133 5.03 1.15 -11.00
CA LEU A 133 5.67 1.69 -9.80
C LEU A 133 6.60 0.63 -9.19
N GLY A 134 7.83 1.05 -8.89
CA GLY A 134 8.81 0.27 -8.14
C GLY A 134 9.43 1.09 -7.01
N GLY A 135 9.63 0.47 -5.85
CA GLY A 135 10.42 0.98 -4.74
C GLY A 135 11.78 0.29 -4.64
N GLU A 136 12.51 0.54 -3.56
CA GLU A 136 13.88 0.07 -3.37
C GLU A 136 14.02 -1.45 -3.53
N VAL A 137 13.00 -2.21 -3.12
CA VAL A 137 12.99 -3.68 -3.21
C VAL A 137 12.63 -4.22 -4.59
N GLU A 138 12.04 -3.41 -5.47
CA GLU A 138 11.74 -3.73 -6.86
C GLU A 138 12.84 -3.27 -7.84
N GLU A 139 13.99 -2.80 -7.34
CA GLU A 139 15.09 -2.36 -8.20
C GLU A 139 15.51 -3.48 -9.18
N GLY A 140 15.60 -3.15 -10.47
CA GLY A 140 15.96 -4.08 -11.53
C GLY A 140 14.77 -4.88 -12.12
N TRP A 141 13.57 -4.79 -11.54
CA TRP A 141 12.39 -5.48 -12.06
C TRP A 141 11.91 -4.94 -13.41
N GLU A 142 12.25 -3.69 -13.75
CA GLU A 142 11.96 -3.09 -15.04
C GLU A 142 12.53 -3.89 -16.21
N LYS A 143 13.60 -4.66 -15.98
CA LYS A 143 14.23 -5.53 -16.98
C LYS A 143 13.36 -6.73 -17.35
N GLN A 144 12.43 -7.13 -16.48
CA GLN A 144 11.48 -8.21 -16.72
C GLN A 144 10.27 -7.74 -17.55
N VAL A 145 10.02 -6.43 -17.60
CA VAL A 145 8.94 -5.83 -18.40
C VAL A 145 9.44 -5.55 -19.82
N PRO A 146 8.79 -6.08 -20.88
CA PRO A 146 9.14 -5.77 -22.26
C PRO A 146 9.15 -4.28 -22.53
N LEU A 147 10.07 -3.83 -23.40
CA LEU A 147 10.31 -2.40 -23.64
C LEU A 147 9.03 -1.62 -24.02
N HIS A 148 8.15 -2.23 -24.82
CA HIS A 148 6.89 -1.59 -25.23
C HIS A 148 5.92 -1.36 -24.06
N TRP A 149 5.98 -2.15 -22.98
CA TRP A 149 5.17 -1.95 -21.77
C TRP A 149 5.77 -0.96 -20.76
N ARG A 150 6.94 -0.37 -21.05
CA ARG A 150 7.62 0.57 -20.14
C ARG A 150 8.30 1.75 -20.84
N SER A 151 7.94 2.03 -22.10
CA SER A 151 8.43 3.18 -22.85
C SER A 151 7.32 3.85 -23.67
N GLY A 152 7.59 5.06 -24.17
CA GLY A 152 6.61 5.85 -24.91
C GLY A 152 5.49 6.34 -23.99
N GLU A 153 4.27 5.90 -24.27
CA GLU A 153 3.10 6.19 -23.43
C GLU A 153 3.07 5.35 -22.13
N HIS A 154 3.76 4.20 -22.13
CA HIS A 154 3.98 3.41 -20.93
C HIS A 154 5.29 3.82 -20.26
N ARG A 155 5.42 3.59 -18.95
CA ARG A 155 6.63 3.96 -18.22
C ARG A 155 6.84 3.12 -16.97
N TRP A 156 8.11 3.01 -16.58
CA TRP A 156 8.53 2.55 -15.26
C TRP A 156 8.95 3.73 -14.41
N VAL A 157 8.47 3.80 -13.18
CA VAL A 157 8.73 4.87 -12.23
C VAL A 157 9.30 4.25 -10.96
N GLN A 158 10.52 4.66 -10.60
CA GLN A 158 11.32 4.08 -9.53
C GLN A 158 11.54 5.09 -8.41
N ASN A 159 11.40 4.66 -7.15
CA ASN A 159 11.78 5.42 -5.94
C ASN A 159 11.26 6.86 -5.89
N ARG A 160 10.00 7.07 -6.28
CA ARG A 160 9.37 8.40 -6.20
C ARG A 160 8.91 8.72 -4.79
N PRO A 161 8.92 10.01 -4.38
CA PRO A 161 8.33 10.45 -3.14
C PRO A 161 6.85 10.05 -3.02
N LEU A 162 6.41 9.68 -1.81
CA LEU A 162 5.03 9.29 -1.55
C LEU A 162 3.99 10.34 -2.02
N PRO A 163 4.18 11.66 -1.84
CA PRO A 163 3.22 12.65 -2.33
C PRO A 163 3.04 12.61 -3.85
N GLU A 164 4.12 12.38 -4.60
CA GLU A 164 4.05 12.24 -6.07
C GLU A 164 3.32 10.95 -6.47
N LEU A 165 3.54 9.85 -5.75
CA LEU A 165 2.83 8.59 -5.97
C LEU A 165 1.33 8.71 -5.69
N VAL A 166 0.94 9.44 -4.63
CA VAL A 166 -0.47 9.73 -4.37
C VAL A 166 -1.07 10.53 -5.51
N THR A 167 -0.40 11.59 -5.97
CA THR A 167 -0.85 12.40 -7.11
C THR A 167 -1.05 11.53 -8.37
N GLU A 168 -0.12 10.62 -8.66
CA GLU A 168 -0.24 9.66 -9.76
C GLU A 168 -1.47 8.76 -9.59
N MET A 169 -1.71 8.22 -8.40
CA MET A 169 -2.88 7.37 -8.10
C MET A 169 -4.19 8.15 -8.20
N MET A 170 -4.26 9.39 -7.69
CA MET A 170 -5.44 10.26 -7.79
C MET A 170 -5.77 10.60 -9.25
N GLY A 171 -4.73 10.71 -10.09
CA GLY A 171 -4.85 10.93 -11.52
C GLY A 171 -5.01 9.65 -12.35
N SER A 172 -5.05 8.46 -11.74
CA SER A 172 -5.21 7.20 -12.45
C SER A 172 -6.68 6.89 -12.76
N ASP A 173 -6.92 6.20 -13.87
CA ASP A 173 -8.24 5.66 -14.21
C ASP A 173 -8.45 4.29 -13.55
N LEU A 174 -7.35 3.59 -13.27
CA LEU A 174 -7.31 2.33 -12.56
C LEU A 174 -5.95 2.15 -11.88
N TYR A 175 -5.95 1.73 -10.61
CA TYR A 175 -4.79 1.21 -9.91
C TYR A 175 -4.90 -0.32 -9.81
N LEU A 176 -3.81 -1.01 -10.09
CA LEU A 176 -3.70 -2.46 -9.98
C LEU A 176 -2.50 -2.81 -9.10
N GLY A 177 -2.68 -3.77 -8.19
CA GLY A 177 -1.58 -4.16 -7.31
C GLY A 177 -1.93 -5.34 -6.43
N HIS A 178 -1.09 -5.60 -5.45
CA HIS A 178 -1.23 -6.72 -4.52
C HIS A 178 -1.67 -6.28 -3.12
N ASP A 179 -1.69 -7.21 -2.18
CA ASP A 179 -1.74 -6.93 -0.74
C ASP A 179 -0.45 -6.20 -0.29
N SER A 180 -0.40 -4.87 -0.44
CA SER A 180 0.78 -4.04 -0.17
C SER A 180 0.39 -2.66 0.38
N GLY A 181 1.35 -1.99 1.02
CA GLY A 181 1.16 -0.61 1.49
C GLY A 181 0.77 0.36 0.36
N MET A 182 1.31 0.14 -0.85
CA MET A 182 0.98 0.94 -2.04
C MET A 182 -0.50 0.81 -2.42
N SER A 183 -1.10 -0.38 -2.24
CA SER A 183 -2.52 -0.59 -2.48
C SER A 183 -3.40 0.05 -1.41
N HIS A 184 -2.95 0.11 -0.15
CA HIS A 184 -3.63 0.89 0.88
C HIS A 184 -3.59 2.38 0.57
N LEU A 185 -2.45 2.88 0.08
CA LEU A 185 -2.31 4.27 -0.35
C LEU A 185 -3.23 4.61 -1.54
N ALA A 186 -3.35 3.70 -2.52
CA ALA A 186 -4.26 3.85 -3.64
C ALA A 186 -5.74 3.82 -3.21
N GLY A 187 -6.11 2.94 -2.29
CA GLY A 187 -7.45 2.91 -1.71
C GLY A 187 -7.80 4.21 -0.97
N TRP A 188 -6.85 4.73 -0.18
CA TRP A 188 -6.99 5.99 0.54
C TRP A 188 -7.13 7.20 -0.41
N SER A 189 -6.33 7.24 -1.49
CA SER A 189 -6.37 8.32 -2.48
C SER A 189 -7.69 8.39 -3.25
N GLY A 190 -8.49 7.33 -3.22
CA GLY A 190 -9.77 7.24 -3.93
C GLY A 190 -9.68 6.70 -5.35
N ALA A 191 -8.50 6.21 -5.76
CA ALA A 191 -8.33 5.54 -7.03
C ALA A 191 -9.31 4.35 -7.14
N LYS A 192 -9.76 4.06 -8.37
CA LYS A 192 -10.43 2.79 -8.64
C LYS A 192 -9.37 1.70 -8.55
N CYS A 193 -9.53 0.73 -7.67
CA CYS A 193 -8.49 -0.25 -7.36
C CYS A 193 -8.94 -1.67 -7.73
N GLY A 194 -8.11 -2.38 -8.49
CA GLY A 194 -8.21 -3.82 -8.71
C GLY A 194 -7.03 -4.53 -8.05
N LEU A 195 -7.29 -5.21 -6.93
CA LEU A 195 -6.24 -5.82 -6.11
C LEU A 195 -6.20 -7.34 -6.29
N LEU A 196 -5.03 -7.86 -6.65
CA LEU A 196 -4.76 -9.27 -6.85
C LEU A 196 -4.17 -9.88 -5.57
N PHE A 197 -4.98 -10.66 -4.85
CA PHE A 197 -4.56 -11.34 -3.63
C PHE A 197 -4.09 -12.78 -3.92
N GLY A 198 -2.86 -13.08 -3.49
CA GLY A 198 -2.32 -14.44 -3.47
C GLY A 198 -2.73 -15.17 -2.18
N PRO A 199 -1.80 -15.48 -1.26
CA PRO A 199 -2.07 -16.29 -0.07
C PRO A 199 -2.82 -15.56 1.04
N THR A 200 -2.87 -14.23 1.02
CA THR A 200 -3.52 -13.44 2.07
C THR A 200 -5.02 -13.27 1.82
N ASN A 201 -5.79 -13.24 2.90
CA ASN A 201 -7.23 -13.10 2.83
C ASN A 201 -7.63 -11.62 2.63
N PRO A 202 -8.29 -11.25 1.51
CA PRO A 202 -8.72 -9.88 1.28
C PRO A 202 -9.74 -9.38 2.32
N ALA A 203 -10.54 -10.24 2.95
CA ALA A 203 -11.44 -9.83 4.02
C ALA A 203 -10.71 -9.26 5.25
N VAL A 204 -9.45 -9.65 5.42
CA VAL A 204 -8.57 -9.17 6.51
C VAL A 204 -7.72 -8.02 6.02
N TRP A 205 -7.08 -8.14 4.86
CA TRP A 205 -5.98 -7.26 4.45
C TRP A 205 -6.36 -6.20 3.42
N ALA A 206 -7.52 -6.28 2.78
CA ALA A 206 -7.89 -5.27 1.79
C ALA A 206 -8.08 -3.87 2.42
N PRO A 207 -7.67 -2.80 1.72
CA PRO A 207 -8.01 -1.45 2.14
C PRO A 207 -9.52 -1.23 2.13
N PRO A 208 -10.04 -0.42 3.06
CA PRO A 208 -11.44 -0.04 3.03
C PRO A 208 -11.72 0.86 1.81
N GLY A 209 -12.89 0.70 1.20
CA GLY A 209 -13.37 1.61 0.15
C GLY A 209 -14.23 0.93 -0.90
N GLU A 210 -15.31 1.59 -1.30
CA GLU A 210 -16.27 1.02 -2.28
C GLU A 210 -15.65 0.83 -3.68
N ARG A 211 -14.64 1.65 -4.01
CA ARG A 211 -13.88 1.64 -5.25
C ARG A 211 -12.72 0.62 -5.25
N VAL A 212 -12.55 -0.13 -4.17
CA VAL A 212 -11.59 -1.23 -4.06
C VAL A 212 -12.30 -2.53 -4.35
N LYS A 213 -11.84 -3.26 -5.37
CA LYS A 213 -12.29 -4.62 -5.69
C LYS A 213 -11.09 -5.56 -5.65
N CYS A 214 -11.33 -6.77 -5.15
CA CYS A 214 -10.28 -7.77 -4.99
C CYS A 214 -10.58 -9.01 -5.82
N TRP A 215 -9.56 -9.54 -6.47
CA TRP A 215 -9.54 -10.90 -6.98
C TRP A 215 -8.77 -11.76 -5.98
N SER A 216 -9.29 -12.96 -5.67
CA SER A 216 -8.55 -13.97 -4.91
C SER A 216 -8.95 -15.36 -5.36
N GLY A 217 -7.95 -16.21 -5.62
CA GLY A 217 -8.11 -17.64 -5.88
C GLY A 217 -7.90 -18.51 -4.64
N GLY A 218 -7.96 -17.93 -3.42
CA GLY A 218 -7.70 -18.63 -2.17
C GLY A 218 -6.26 -19.13 -2.05
N GLY A 219 -5.28 -18.31 -2.42
CA GLY A 219 -3.86 -18.68 -2.47
C GLY A 219 -3.37 -19.12 -3.86
N ARG A 220 -4.28 -19.39 -4.79
CA ARG A 220 -3.92 -19.71 -6.19
C ARG A 220 -3.82 -18.43 -7.02
N TRP A 221 -2.80 -18.36 -7.87
CA TRP A 221 -2.70 -17.32 -8.91
C TRP A 221 -3.68 -17.54 -10.07
N PRO A 222 -4.10 -16.47 -10.78
CA PRO A 222 -4.96 -16.57 -11.94
C PRO A 222 -4.36 -17.46 -13.03
N LYS A 223 -5.20 -18.23 -13.72
CA LYS A 223 -4.84 -18.86 -14.99
C LYS A 223 -4.84 -17.81 -16.10
N GLU A 224 -4.29 -18.18 -17.25
CA GLU A 224 -4.29 -17.31 -18.42
C GLU A 224 -5.70 -16.81 -18.80
N GLY A 225 -5.83 -15.49 -18.93
CA GLY A 225 -7.06 -14.78 -19.25
C GLY A 225 -8.03 -14.63 -18.07
N GLU A 226 -7.81 -15.34 -16.96
CA GLU A 226 -8.72 -15.28 -15.80
C GLU A 226 -8.69 -13.90 -15.15
N TRP A 227 -7.51 -13.30 -15.05
CA TRP A 227 -7.37 -11.97 -14.46
C TRP A 227 -7.78 -10.87 -15.43
N ALA A 228 -7.44 -10.96 -16.72
CA ALA A 228 -7.90 -10.04 -17.75
C ALA A 228 -9.44 -9.97 -17.78
N ASN A 229 -10.13 -11.11 -17.83
CA ASN A 229 -11.60 -11.17 -17.80
C ASN A 229 -12.20 -10.53 -16.53
N TRP A 230 -11.50 -10.64 -15.40
CA TRP A 230 -11.91 -9.98 -14.16
C TRP A 230 -11.71 -8.46 -14.23
N VAL A 231 -10.57 -8.01 -14.78
CA VAL A 231 -10.29 -6.58 -15.00
C VAL A 231 -11.29 -5.97 -16.00
N GLU A 232 -11.69 -6.67 -17.06
CA GLU A 232 -12.73 -6.22 -18.01
C GLU A 232 -14.06 -5.88 -17.31
N LYS A 233 -14.48 -6.74 -16.38
CA LYS A 233 -15.68 -6.50 -15.55
C LYS A 233 -15.47 -5.32 -14.63
N LEU A 234 -14.27 -5.20 -14.05
CA LEU A 234 -13.92 -4.09 -13.17
C LEU A 234 -13.96 -2.76 -13.90
N ILE A 235 -13.38 -2.64 -15.10
CA ILE A 235 -13.38 -1.37 -15.86
C ILE A 235 -14.78 -0.98 -16.34
N SER A 236 -15.65 -1.96 -16.58
CA SER A 236 -17.04 -1.75 -17.04
C SER A 236 -18.04 -1.37 -15.94
N SER A 237 -17.71 -1.64 -14.66
CA SER A 237 -18.52 -1.25 -13.48
C SER A 237 -18.21 0.16 -12.98
#